data_AF-A0A928GGN5-F1
#
_entry.id   AF-A0A928GGN5-F1
#
_cell.length_a   1.000
_cell.length_b   1.000
_cell.length_c   1.000
_cell.angle_alpha   90.00
_cell.angle_beta   90.00
_cell.angle_gamma   90.00
#
_symmetry.space_group_name_H-M   'P 1'
#
loop_
_entity.id
_entity.type
_entity.pdbx_description
1 polymer ?
#
loop_
_entity_poly.entity_id
_entity_poly.type
_entity_poly.pdbx_seq_one_letter_code
_entity_poly.pdbx_strand_id
1 'polypeptide(L)'
;MTYNTQREKLILPEYGRTIQEMVDICMSIEDRKERQQCAESIIEIMQTMNPNVRQQPDYEHKLWDQLAILSNYKLDIDYPFEVVKEEEIAAKPKPLKYPMQRIRYRHYGHLTEAFLKELKEMPESEDRERLTSMIANFMKRSLYNWNRDAMDERKVSADMTAYTDGSVNIPADFHYVSVSNGHLPGSNASKKKKRR
;
A
#
# COMPACT_ATOMS: atom_id res chain seq x y z
N MET A 1 35.54 -3.08 -30.38
CA MET A 1 34.21 -3.44 -29.84
C MET A 1 34.13 -3.00 -28.40
N THR A 2 33.33 -1.98 -28.10
CA THR A 2 33.11 -1.49 -26.73
C THR A 2 32.03 -2.33 -26.05
N TYR A 3 32.36 -3.00 -24.95
CA TYR A 3 31.42 -3.85 -24.23
C TYR A 3 30.54 -3.06 -23.26
N ASN A 4 29.30 -3.52 -23.07
CA ASN A 4 28.31 -2.84 -22.22
C ASN A 4 28.71 -2.72 -20.75
N THR A 5 29.58 -3.61 -20.26
CA THR A 5 30.09 -3.64 -18.89
C THR A 5 31.20 -2.63 -18.61
N GLN A 6 31.78 -2.02 -19.64
CA GLN A 6 32.82 -1.00 -19.53
C GLN A 6 32.29 0.43 -19.66
N ARG A 7 30.99 0.58 -19.98
CA ARG A 7 30.36 1.88 -20.17
C ARG A 7 29.65 2.35 -18.89
N GLU A 8 29.34 3.63 -18.84
CA GLU A 8 28.62 4.23 -17.72
C GLU A 8 27.26 3.56 -17.46
N LYS A 9 26.83 3.64 -16.20
CA LYS A 9 25.60 3.01 -15.75
C LYS A 9 24.42 3.83 -16.26
N LEU A 10 23.48 3.14 -16.92
CA LEU A 10 22.21 3.72 -17.33
C LEU A 10 21.42 4.19 -16.09
N ILE A 11 21.06 5.47 -16.03
CA ILE A 11 20.24 6.03 -14.94
C ILE A 11 18.79 5.59 -15.14
N LEU A 12 18.28 5.69 -16.37
CA LEU A 12 16.95 5.22 -16.76
C LEU A 12 17.08 4.19 -17.92
N PRO A 13 16.95 2.88 -17.64
CA PRO A 13 17.11 1.85 -18.67
C PRO A 13 15.98 1.85 -19.72
N GLU A 14 14.83 2.45 -19.41
CA GLU A 14 13.65 2.51 -20.29
C GLU A 14 13.91 3.26 -21.62
N TYR A 15 14.80 4.24 -21.59
CA TYR A 15 15.13 5.09 -22.75
C TYR A 15 16.37 4.61 -23.53
N GLY A 16 17.08 3.61 -22.99
CA GLY A 16 18.31 3.09 -23.59
C GLY A 16 19.46 4.10 -23.58
N ARG A 17 20.50 3.78 -24.36
CA ARG A 17 21.76 4.56 -24.42
C ARG A 17 21.72 5.73 -25.40
N THR A 18 20.92 5.62 -26.45
CA THR A 18 20.82 6.65 -27.49
C THR A 18 20.35 7.98 -26.90
N ILE A 19 19.38 7.94 -25.99
CA ILE A 19 18.88 9.14 -25.33
C ILE A 19 19.93 9.72 -24.37
N GLN A 20 20.73 8.89 -23.70
CA GLN A 20 21.85 9.38 -22.88
C GLN A 20 22.91 10.07 -23.72
N GLU A 21 23.33 9.46 -24.84
CA GLU A 21 24.28 10.08 -25.77
C GLU A 21 23.75 11.41 -26.32
N MET A 22 22.44 11.53 -26.59
CA MET A 22 21.82 12.80 -27.00
C MET A 22 21.82 13.85 -25.88
N VAL A 23 21.57 13.45 -24.63
CA VAL A 23 21.64 14.36 -23.46
C VAL A 23 23.08 14.84 -23.25
N ASP A 24 24.07 13.95 -23.39
CA ASP A 24 25.49 14.30 -23.31
C ASP A 24 25.88 15.32 -24.39
N ILE A 25 25.36 15.15 -25.61
CA ILE A 25 25.53 16.12 -26.69
C ILE A 25 24.87 17.45 -26.32
N CYS A 26 23.61 17.47 -25.86
CA CYS A 26 22.96 18.73 -25.48
C CYS A 26 23.70 19.45 -24.32
N MET A 27 24.33 18.72 -23.40
CA MET A 27 25.16 19.32 -22.34
C MET A 27 26.43 19.98 -22.88
N SER A 28 26.96 19.52 -24.02
CA SER A 28 28.15 20.08 -24.65
C SER A 28 27.89 21.36 -25.47
N ILE A 29 26.63 21.70 -25.74
CA ILE A 29 26.25 22.88 -26.54
C ILE A 29 26.35 24.15 -25.68
N GLU A 30 27.08 25.16 -26.17
CA GLU A 30 27.29 26.44 -25.48
C GLU A 30 26.10 27.41 -25.62
N ASP A 31 25.42 27.44 -26.77
CA ASP A 31 24.30 28.37 -27.00
C ASP A 31 23.01 27.90 -26.30
N ARG A 32 22.36 28.83 -25.60
CA ARG A 32 21.14 28.58 -24.83
C ARG A 32 19.95 28.24 -25.75
N LYS A 33 19.84 28.87 -26.91
CA LYS A 33 18.73 28.64 -27.85
C LYS A 33 18.83 27.26 -28.48
N GLU A 34 20.00 26.90 -28.97
CA GLU A 34 20.25 25.56 -29.53
C GLU A 34 20.10 24.47 -28.46
N ARG A 35 20.52 24.73 -27.22
CA ARG A 35 20.31 23.80 -26.10
C ARG A 35 18.83 23.56 -25.81
N GLN A 36 18.00 24.60 -25.86
CA GLN A 36 16.55 24.46 -25.68
C GLN A 36 15.91 23.64 -26.80
N GLN A 37 16.25 23.92 -28.07
CA GLN A 37 15.75 23.15 -29.21
C GLN A 37 16.19 21.67 -29.16
N CYS A 38 17.42 21.43 -28.73
CA CYS A 38 17.96 20.09 -28.50
C CYS A 38 17.14 19.34 -27.45
N ALA A 39 16.80 20.00 -26.33
CA ALA A 39 15.97 19.42 -25.27
C ALA A 39 14.52 19.13 -25.72
N GLU A 40 13.89 20.06 -26.44
CA GLU A 40 12.55 19.85 -27.02
C GLU A 40 12.54 18.64 -27.98
N SER A 41 13.57 18.53 -28.82
CA SER A 41 13.73 17.39 -29.75
C SER A 41 13.92 16.06 -29.01
N ILE A 42 14.67 16.05 -27.90
CA ILE A 42 14.83 14.84 -27.07
C ILE A 42 13.48 14.42 -26.46
N ILE A 43 12.67 15.38 -26.01
CA ILE A 43 11.35 15.09 -25.42
C ILE A 43 10.41 14.47 -26.44
N GLU A 44 10.40 14.95 -27.69
CA GLU A 44 9.62 14.34 -28.78
C GLU A 44 10.03 12.88 -29.04
N ILE A 45 11.34 12.61 -29.01
CA ILE A 45 11.89 11.25 -29.18
C ILE A 45 11.50 10.37 -27.99
N MET A 46 11.63 10.87 -26.75
CA MET A 46 11.20 10.17 -25.55
C MET A 46 9.70 9.84 -25.59
N GLN A 47 8.88 10.76 -26.09
CA GLN A 47 7.44 10.57 -26.25
C GLN A 47 7.11 9.47 -27.28
N THR A 48 7.90 9.37 -28.35
CA THR A 48 7.74 8.34 -29.40
C THR A 48 8.13 6.96 -28.89
N MET A 49 9.17 6.86 -28.06
CA MET A 49 9.63 5.60 -27.48
C MET A 49 8.68 5.03 -26.42
N ASN A 50 8.00 5.91 -25.67
CA ASN A 50 7.11 5.51 -24.57
C ASN A 50 5.63 5.89 -24.82
N PRO A 51 4.93 5.18 -25.74
CA PRO A 51 3.52 5.48 -26.05
C PRO A 51 2.58 5.29 -24.86
N ASN A 52 2.94 4.42 -23.90
CA ASN A 52 2.15 4.17 -22.70
C ASN A 52 2.13 5.36 -21.73
N VAL A 53 3.14 6.22 -21.77
CA VAL A 53 3.25 7.38 -20.89
C VAL A 53 2.22 8.45 -21.27
N ARG A 54 1.80 8.52 -22.55
CA ARG A 54 0.73 9.42 -23.03
C ARG A 54 -0.64 9.17 -22.39
N GLN A 55 -0.90 7.97 -21.89
CA GLN A 55 -2.19 7.63 -21.27
C GLN A 55 -2.28 8.08 -19.81
N GLN A 56 -1.16 8.47 -19.21
CA GLN A 56 -1.14 8.96 -17.84
C GLN A 56 -1.46 10.46 -17.81
N PRO A 57 -2.24 10.93 -16.81
CA PRO A 57 -2.28 12.35 -16.52
C PRO A 57 -0.85 12.84 -16.19
N ASP A 58 -0.56 14.08 -16.60
CA ASP A 58 0.72 14.77 -16.36
C ASP A 58 1.94 14.11 -17.01
N TYR A 59 1.79 13.56 -18.22
CA TYR A 59 2.88 12.89 -18.94
C TYR A 59 4.01 13.85 -19.34
N GLU A 60 3.68 15.10 -19.69
CA GLU A 60 4.68 16.11 -20.10
C GLU A 60 5.62 16.43 -18.94
N HIS A 61 5.05 16.65 -17.75
CA HIS A 61 5.81 16.87 -16.52
C HIS A 61 6.81 15.74 -16.25
N LYS A 62 6.36 14.48 -16.37
CA LYS A 62 7.22 13.31 -16.18
C LYS A 62 8.36 13.23 -17.18
N LEU A 63 8.15 13.62 -18.44
CA LEU A 63 9.20 13.62 -19.46
C LEU A 63 10.26 14.68 -19.15
N TRP A 64 9.83 15.88 -18.74
CA TRP A 64 10.73 16.94 -18.30
C TRP A 64 11.52 16.53 -17.04
N ASP A 65 10.87 15.88 -16.07
CA ASP A 65 11.54 15.35 -14.88
C ASP A 65 12.57 14.28 -15.24
N GLN A 66 12.24 13.37 -16.17
CA GLN A 66 13.16 12.35 -16.64
C GLN A 66 14.36 12.94 -17.38
N LEU A 67 14.17 14.00 -18.18
CA LEU A 67 15.27 14.74 -18.81
C LEU A 67 16.17 15.41 -17.75
N ALA A 68 15.58 15.99 -16.71
CA ALA A 68 16.32 16.58 -15.60
C ALA A 68 17.15 15.54 -14.84
N ILE A 69 16.57 14.36 -14.56
CA ILE A 69 17.28 13.23 -13.94
C ILE A 69 18.42 12.73 -14.85
N LEU A 70 18.20 12.61 -16.16
CA LEU A 70 19.22 12.14 -17.10
C LEU A 70 20.42 13.09 -17.21
N SER A 71 20.18 14.39 -17.06
CA SER A 71 21.22 15.43 -17.08
C SER A 71 21.86 15.69 -15.71
N ASN A 72 21.48 14.94 -14.67
CA ASN A 72 21.83 15.22 -13.28
C ASN A 72 21.62 16.70 -12.91
N TYR A 73 20.52 17.30 -13.40
CA TYR A 73 20.12 18.69 -13.12
C TYR A 73 21.14 19.76 -13.53
N LYS A 74 22.08 19.43 -14.43
CA LYS A 74 23.11 20.36 -14.93
C LYS A 74 22.69 21.16 -16.16
N LEU A 75 21.52 20.87 -16.73
CA LEU A 75 21.01 21.59 -17.90
C LEU A 75 20.37 22.91 -17.48
N ASP A 76 21.02 24.03 -17.83
CA ASP A 76 20.43 25.36 -17.76
C ASP A 76 19.45 25.54 -18.93
N ILE A 77 18.20 25.11 -18.75
CA ILE A 77 17.07 25.28 -19.68
C ILE A 77 15.92 25.96 -18.94
N ASP A 78 15.10 26.74 -19.66
CA ASP A 78 13.82 27.23 -19.13
C ASP A 78 12.85 26.05 -19.01
N TYR A 79 12.86 25.38 -17.86
CA TYR A 79 11.88 24.36 -17.55
C TYR A 79 10.50 25.03 -17.38
N PRO A 80 9.47 24.60 -18.13
CA PRO A 80 8.12 25.14 -17.97
C PRO A 80 7.50 24.78 -16.61
N PHE A 81 8.10 23.86 -15.85
CA PHE A 81 7.63 23.36 -14.57
C PHE A 81 8.75 23.30 -13.54
N GLU A 82 8.41 23.48 -12.26
CA GLU A 82 9.38 23.43 -11.16
C GLU A 82 9.96 22.02 -11.03
N VAL A 83 11.22 21.88 -11.44
CA VAL A 83 11.95 20.61 -11.40
C VAL A 83 12.14 20.16 -9.96
N VAL A 84 11.68 18.95 -9.64
CA VAL A 84 11.83 18.34 -8.30
C VAL A 84 13.31 18.10 -8.02
N LYS A 85 13.88 18.86 -7.07
CA LYS A 85 15.30 18.80 -6.70
C LYS A 85 15.71 17.38 -6.29
N GLU A 86 16.95 16.98 -6.61
CA GLU A 86 17.53 15.67 -6.23
C GLU A 86 17.32 15.32 -4.75
N GLU A 87 17.34 16.33 -3.89
CA GLU A 87 17.17 16.19 -2.44
C GLU A 87 15.81 15.62 -2.04
N GLU A 88 14.74 15.95 -2.76
CA GLU A 88 13.39 15.46 -2.47
C GLU A 88 13.17 14.03 -3.00
N ILE A 89 13.84 13.67 -4.10
CA ILE A 89 13.77 12.32 -4.66
C ILE A 89 14.64 11.33 -3.85
N ALA A 90 15.81 11.78 -3.37
CA ALA A 90 16.69 10.98 -2.54
C ALA A 90 16.19 10.80 -1.10
N ALA A 91 15.22 11.62 -0.67
CA ALA A 91 14.57 11.48 0.62
C ALA A 91 13.81 10.13 0.67
N LYS A 92 14.43 9.13 1.31
CA LYS A 92 13.78 7.83 1.54
C LYS A 92 12.42 8.06 2.21
N PRO A 93 11.36 7.38 1.77
CA PRO A 93 10.05 7.51 2.40
C PRO A 93 10.19 7.17 3.89
N LYS A 94 9.51 7.93 4.74
CA LYS A 94 9.55 7.70 6.20
C LYS A 94 9.11 6.26 6.48
N PRO A 95 9.89 5.48 7.27
CA PRO A 95 9.53 4.11 7.58
C PRO A 95 8.21 4.10 8.36
N LEU A 96 7.22 3.38 7.84
CA LEU A 96 5.96 3.16 8.54
C LEU A 96 6.20 2.23 9.72
N LYS A 97 5.79 2.63 10.92
CA LYS A 97 5.80 1.74 12.08
C LYS A 97 4.70 0.70 11.88
N TYR A 98 5.07 -0.57 11.76
CA TYR A 98 4.10 -1.65 11.71
C TYR A 98 3.40 -1.76 13.08
N PRO A 99 2.07 -1.88 13.15
CA PRO A 99 1.37 -2.04 14.42
C PRO A 99 1.69 -3.42 15.01
N MET A 100 2.68 -3.49 15.89
CA MET A 100 3.00 -4.67 16.69
C MET A 100 2.12 -4.70 17.94
N GLN A 101 0.83 -4.98 17.79
CA GLN A 101 -0.05 -5.19 18.93
C GLN A 101 -0.06 -6.66 19.33
N ARG A 102 0.18 -6.93 20.62
CA ARG A 102 0.18 -8.29 21.18
C ARG A 102 -1.25 -8.74 21.43
N ILE A 103 -1.76 -9.62 20.57
CA ILE A 103 -3.09 -10.23 20.71
C ILE A 103 -2.99 -11.38 21.72
N ARG A 104 -3.84 -11.39 22.75
CA ARG A 104 -3.86 -12.44 23.79
C ARG A 104 -4.48 -13.73 23.26
N TYR A 105 -5.66 -13.65 22.61
CA TYR A 105 -6.26 -14.78 21.91
C TYR A 105 -6.26 -14.60 20.40
N ARG A 106 -5.45 -15.43 19.73
CA ARG A 106 -5.26 -15.38 18.28
C ARG A 106 -6.54 -15.59 17.47
N HIS A 107 -7.52 -16.31 18.03
CA HIS A 107 -8.78 -16.62 17.37
C HIS A 107 -9.82 -15.50 17.47
N TYR A 108 -9.63 -14.48 18.30
CA TYR A 108 -10.51 -13.30 18.40
C TYR A 108 -9.93 -12.05 17.72
N GLY A 109 -8.60 -11.97 17.58
CA GLY A 109 -7.92 -10.85 16.92
C GLY A 109 -7.84 -9.59 17.78
N HIS A 110 -7.18 -8.53 17.30
CA HIS A 110 -6.99 -7.29 18.08
C HIS A 110 -8.28 -6.47 18.23
N LEU A 111 -9.15 -6.47 17.20
CA LEU A 111 -10.35 -5.64 17.19
C LEU A 111 -11.34 -6.00 18.30
N THR A 112 -11.51 -7.29 18.60
CA THR A 112 -12.34 -7.75 19.72
C THR A 112 -11.80 -7.30 21.06
N GLU A 113 -10.48 -7.31 21.25
CA GLU A 113 -9.85 -6.78 22.46
C GLU A 113 -10.06 -5.28 22.60
N ALA A 114 -9.97 -4.53 21.50
CA ALA A 114 -10.24 -3.10 21.48
C ALA A 114 -11.71 -2.80 21.86
N PHE A 115 -12.66 -3.53 21.27
CA PHE A 115 -14.07 -3.39 21.60
C PHE A 115 -14.40 -3.78 23.04
N LEU A 116 -13.75 -4.81 23.58
CA LEU A 116 -13.92 -5.22 24.98
C LEU A 116 -13.35 -4.19 25.95
N LYS A 117 -12.27 -3.52 25.57
CA LYS A 117 -11.72 -2.41 26.35
C LYS A 117 -12.67 -1.21 26.34
N GLU A 118 -13.22 -0.86 25.19
CA GLU A 118 -14.21 0.21 25.06
C GLU A 118 -15.48 -0.08 25.86
N LEU A 119 -15.97 -1.33 25.82
CA LEU A 119 -17.09 -1.79 26.65
C LEU A 119 -16.85 -1.59 28.16
N LYS A 120 -15.60 -1.75 28.62
CA LYS A 120 -15.23 -1.56 30.03
C LYS A 120 -15.25 -0.08 30.44
N GLU A 121 -14.95 0.82 29.52
CA GLU A 121 -14.88 2.27 29.75
C GLU A 121 -16.27 2.94 29.63
N MET A 122 -17.23 2.31 28.93
CA MET A 122 -18.57 2.85 28.70
C MET A 122 -19.53 2.60 29.89
N PRO A 123 -20.38 3.59 30.29
CA PRO A 123 -21.39 3.40 31.33
C PRO A 123 -22.48 2.39 30.91
N GLU A 124 -23.21 1.84 31.88
CA GLU A 124 -24.34 0.93 31.64
C GLU A 124 -25.50 1.69 30.98
N SER A 125 -25.55 1.61 29.65
CA SER A 125 -26.61 2.12 28.80
C SER A 125 -27.15 1.03 27.87
N GLU A 126 -28.29 1.29 27.24
CA GLU A 126 -28.87 0.44 26.19
C GLU A 126 -27.86 0.17 25.05
N ASP A 127 -26.99 1.14 24.75
CA ASP A 127 -25.92 1.01 23.76
C ASP A 127 -24.84 0.00 24.18
N ARG A 128 -24.53 -0.10 25.48
CA ARG A 128 -23.58 -1.08 26.01
C ARG A 128 -24.12 -2.50 25.88
N GLU A 129 -25.40 -2.72 26.17
CA GLU A 129 -26.06 -4.02 25.99
C GLU A 129 -26.08 -4.43 24.50
N ARG A 130 -26.42 -3.49 23.63
CA ARG A 130 -26.41 -3.69 22.18
C ARG A 130 -25.01 -4.02 21.67
N LEU A 131 -23.99 -3.28 22.09
CA LEU A 131 -22.61 -3.53 21.69
C LEU A 131 -22.11 -4.88 22.23
N THR A 132 -22.47 -5.24 23.45
CA THR A 132 -22.19 -6.56 24.06
C THR A 132 -22.78 -7.68 23.21
N SER A 133 -24.04 -7.53 22.78
CA SER A 133 -24.71 -8.50 21.90
C SER A 133 -24.00 -8.68 20.55
N MET A 134 -23.51 -7.58 19.97
CA MET A 134 -22.79 -7.60 18.69
C MET A 134 -21.42 -8.26 18.84
N ILE A 135 -20.69 -7.97 19.91
CA ILE A 135 -19.38 -8.56 20.20
C ILE A 135 -19.50 -10.05 20.50
N ALA A 136 -20.51 -10.47 21.26
CA ALA A 136 -20.78 -11.88 21.53
C ALA A 136 -21.06 -12.67 20.23
N ASN A 137 -21.88 -12.11 19.33
CA ASN A 137 -22.13 -12.69 18.01
C ASN A 137 -20.86 -12.71 17.13
N PHE A 138 -20.05 -11.64 17.18
CA PHE A 138 -18.78 -11.58 16.45
C PHE A 138 -17.79 -12.63 16.97
N MET A 139 -17.66 -12.82 18.28
CA MET A 139 -16.81 -13.82 18.91
C MET A 139 -17.25 -15.24 18.54
N LYS A 140 -18.56 -15.52 18.55
CA LYS A 140 -19.10 -16.80 18.08
C LYS A 140 -18.73 -17.08 16.61
N ARG A 141 -18.84 -16.08 15.73
CA ARG A 141 -18.41 -16.20 14.33
C ARG A 141 -16.89 -16.37 14.18
N SER A 142 -16.11 -15.68 14.99
CA SER A 142 -14.65 -15.77 14.97
C SER A 142 -14.17 -17.16 15.39
N LEU A 143 -14.78 -17.76 16.42
CA LEU A 143 -14.52 -19.14 16.82
C LEU A 143 -14.89 -20.12 15.71
N TYR A 144 -16.04 -19.95 15.05
CA TYR A 144 -16.43 -20.80 13.92
C TYR A 144 -15.42 -20.75 12.77
N ASN A 145 -14.92 -19.55 12.44
CA ASN A 145 -13.90 -19.36 11.40
C ASN A 145 -12.56 -20.00 11.77
N TRP A 146 -12.22 -20.01 13.07
CA TRP A 146 -10.98 -20.60 13.56
C TRP A 146 -11.08 -22.13 13.71
N ASN A 147 -12.19 -22.64 14.23
CA ASN A 147 -12.48 -24.06 14.38
C ASN A 147 -13.98 -24.35 14.16
N ARG A 148 -14.28 -25.07 13.08
CA ARG A 148 -15.66 -25.37 12.64
C ARG A 148 -16.45 -26.23 13.63
N ASP A 149 -15.77 -26.98 14.50
CA ASP A 149 -16.38 -27.90 15.46
C ASP A 149 -16.48 -27.32 16.89
N ALA A 150 -15.83 -26.19 17.19
CA ALA A 150 -15.76 -25.61 18.55
C ALA A 150 -16.78 -24.49 18.78
N MET A 151 -18.04 -24.73 18.42
CA MET A 151 -19.13 -23.76 18.59
C MET A 151 -19.74 -23.85 19.99
N ASP A 152 -18.91 -23.61 21.02
CA ASP A 152 -19.37 -23.59 22.41
C ASP A 152 -19.75 -22.17 22.84
N GLU A 153 -21.05 -21.89 22.93
CA GLU A 153 -21.58 -20.62 23.43
C GLU A 153 -21.13 -20.33 24.87
N ARG A 154 -20.94 -21.39 25.66
CA ARG A 154 -20.40 -21.33 27.03
C ARG A 154 -18.96 -20.81 27.08
N LYS A 155 -18.14 -21.11 26.06
CA LYS A 155 -16.76 -20.60 25.97
C LYS A 155 -16.75 -19.11 25.67
N VAL A 156 -17.61 -18.66 24.74
CA VAL A 156 -17.73 -17.23 24.42
C VAL A 156 -18.13 -16.41 25.65
N SER A 157 -19.09 -16.88 26.44
CA SER A 157 -19.48 -16.19 27.69
C SER A 157 -18.36 -16.20 28.74
N ALA A 158 -17.60 -17.29 28.85
CA ALA A 158 -16.46 -17.39 29.76
C ALA A 158 -15.29 -16.48 29.34
N ASP A 159 -15.01 -16.40 28.04
CA ASP A 159 -13.94 -15.54 27.51
C ASP A 159 -14.31 -14.05 27.61
N MET A 160 -15.59 -13.70 27.38
CA MET A 160 -16.10 -12.34 27.58
C MET A 160 -15.95 -11.87 29.03
N THR A 161 -16.33 -12.72 29.99
CA THR A 161 -16.18 -12.42 31.43
C THR A 161 -14.72 -12.35 31.85
N ALA A 162 -13.86 -13.22 31.31
CA ALA A 162 -12.42 -13.20 31.56
C ALA A 162 -11.71 -11.95 30.99
N TYR A 163 -12.20 -11.38 29.89
CA TYR A 163 -11.64 -10.14 29.32
C TYR A 163 -12.15 -8.88 29.99
N THR A 164 -13.38 -8.90 30.50
CA THR A 164 -14.02 -7.73 31.12
C THR A 164 -13.80 -7.68 32.63
N ASP A 165 -12.97 -8.58 33.18
CA ASP A 165 -12.74 -8.75 34.62
C ASP A 165 -14.08 -8.88 35.41
N GLY A 166 -15.09 -9.48 34.79
CA GLY A 166 -16.44 -9.67 35.37
C GLY A 166 -17.37 -8.46 35.29
N SER A 167 -17.02 -7.37 34.60
CA SER A 167 -17.88 -6.17 34.51
C SER A 167 -19.05 -6.32 33.53
N VAL A 168 -18.92 -7.17 32.50
CA VAL A 168 -19.96 -7.37 31.48
C VAL A 168 -20.47 -8.80 31.58
N ASN A 169 -21.72 -8.95 32.00
CA ASN A 169 -22.38 -10.24 32.02
C ASN A 169 -23.40 -10.30 30.88
N ILE A 170 -23.33 -11.34 30.07
CA ILE A 170 -24.34 -11.58 29.04
C ILE A 170 -25.58 -12.15 29.76
N PRO A 171 -26.78 -11.58 29.58
CA PRO A 171 -27.99 -12.13 30.18
C PRO A 171 -28.17 -13.59 29.73
N ALA A 172 -28.53 -14.47 30.67
CA ALA A 172 -28.62 -15.92 30.48
C ALA A 172 -29.62 -16.35 29.38
N ASP A 173 -30.48 -15.42 28.94
CA ASP A 173 -31.51 -15.61 27.91
C ASP A 173 -31.10 -15.05 26.53
N PHE A 174 -29.81 -14.70 26.35
CA PHE A 174 -29.33 -14.15 25.09
C PHE A 174 -29.27 -15.22 23.99
N HIS A 175 -30.18 -15.12 23.03
CA HIS A 175 -30.16 -15.98 21.86
C HIS A 175 -29.08 -15.51 20.89
N TYR A 176 -27.96 -16.23 20.86
CA TYR A 176 -26.94 -16.02 19.84
C TYR A 176 -27.55 -16.19 18.45
N VAL A 177 -27.23 -15.29 17.52
CA VAL A 177 -27.68 -15.41 16.13
C VAL A 177 -27.08 -16.70 15.55
N SER A 178 -27.90 -17.50 14.87
CA SER A 178 -27.41 -18.67 14.15
C SER A 178 -26.46 -18.20 13.05
N VAL A 179 -25.24 -18.73 13.06
CA VAL A 179 -24.27 -18.46 12.01
C VAL A 179 -24.71 -19.27 10.79
N SER A 180 -25.70 -18.78 10.05
CA SER A 180 -26.07 -19.35 8.76
C SER A 180 -24.97 -19.02 7.74
N ASN A 181 -24.79 -19.91 6.76
CA ASN A 181 -23.77 -19.84 5.69
C ASN A 181 -23.92 -18.58 4.82
N GLY A 182 -23.57 -17.40 5.36
CA GLY A 182 -23.31 -16.21 4.58
C GLY A 182 -21.91 -16.34 4.00
N HIS A 183 -21.85 -16.75 2.73
CA HIS A 183 -20.72 -16.64 1.80
C HIS A 183 -19.42 -16.06 2.42
N LEU A 184 -18.54 -16.94 2.89
CA LEU A 184 -17.12 -16.60 2.94
C LEU A 184 -16.72 -16.27 1.49
N PRO A 185 -16.18 -15.08 1.18
CA PRO A 185 -15.60 -14.84 -0.14
C PRO A 185 -14.53 -15.92 -0.33
N GLY A 186 -14.72 -16.73 -1.38
CA GLY A 186 -14.03 -18.00 -1.56
C GLY A 186 -12.54 -17.88 -1.29
N SER A 187 -12.00 -18.83 -0.53
CA SER A 187 -10.56 -19.05 -0.50
C SER A 187 -10.10 -19.21 -1.93
N ASN A 188 -9.33 -18.24 -2.45
CA ASN A 188 -8.63 -18.39 -3.71
C ASN A 188 -7.61 -19.53 -3.55
N ALA A 189 -8.07 -20.75 -3.76
CA ALA A 189 -7.23 -21.90 -4.02
C ALA A 189 -6.51 -21.61 -5.34
N SER A 190 -5.32 -21.03 -5.21
CA SER A 190 -4.38 -20.82 -6.29
C SER A 190 -4.23 -22.13 -7.07
N LYS A 191 -4.73 -22.14 -8.31
CA LYS A 191 -4.49 -23.18 -9.29
C LYS A 191 -2.96 -23.26 -9.51
N LYS A 192 -2.28 -24.12 -8.77
CA LYS A 192 -0.93 -24.59 -9.11
C LYS A 192 -1.04 -25.36 -10.42
N LYS A 193 -0.83 -24.66 -11.53
CA LYS A 193 -0.62 -25.23 -12.87
C LYS A 193 0.62 -26.14 -12.77
N LYS A 194 0.41 -27.46 -12.75
CA LYS A 194 1.46 -28.45 -13.04
C LYS A 194 1.96 -28.17 -14.45
N ARG A 195 3.17 -27.64 -14.57
CA ARG A 195 3.92 -27.64 -15.83
C ARG A 195 4.31 -29.09 -16.12
N ARG A 196 3.81 -29.62 -17.23
CA ARG A 196 4.46 -30.70 -17.98
C ARG A 196 5.62 -30.10 -18.76
#